data_AF-A0A0G0Z7P4-F1
#
_entry.id   AF-A0A0G0Z7P4-F1
#
_cell.length_a   1.000
_cell.length_b   1.000
_cell.length_c   1.000
_cell.angle_alpha   90.00
_cell.angle_beta   90.00
_cell.angle_gamma   90.00
#
_symmetry.space_group_name_H-M   'P 1'
#
loop_
_entity.id
_entity.type
_entity.pdbx_description
1 polymer ?
#
loop_
_entity_poly.entity_id
_entity_poly.type
_entity_poly.pdbx_seq_one_letter_code
_entity_poly.pdbx_strand_id
1 'polypeptide(L)'
;NHELTKQSAGVVERLKHIPAGENAWYEGIPQHLRLNVKGARMSQIYKRLDPKKPSYTITGSGGGGTHVYHWSEHRALTNRERARLQSFPDDFVFEGSKESARKQIGMAVPPVGAQAVISAVLKTFAGIPYEFVESKMTSGEANAQGVASLFDGVEVGARVAL
;
A
#
# COMPACT_ATOMS: atom_id res chain seq x y z
N ASN A 1 13.90 -11.79 -3.52
CA ASN A 1 12.98 -11.89 -2.36
C ASN A 1 11.64 -12.57 -2.73
N HIS A 2 11.66 -13.76 -3.36
CA HIS A 2 10.45 -14.52 -3.76
C HIS A 2 10.28 -15.81 -2.95
N GLU A 3 10.33 -15.69 -1.63
CA GLU A 3 10.24 -16.81 -0.69
C GLU A 3 8.89 -16.88 0.02
N LEU A 4 8.28 -18.08 0.04
CA LEU A 4 7.02 -18.33 0.73
C LEU A 4 7.16 -18.17 2.25
N THR A 5 6.09 -17.71 2.91
CA THR A 5 6.05 -17.63 4.38
C THR A 5 5.52 -18.95 4.92
N LYS A 6 6.22 -19.53 5.90
CA LYS A 6 5.73 -20.70 6.61
C LYS A 6 4.59 -20.28 7.55
N GLN A 7 3.36 -20.57 7.15
CA GLN A 7 2.16 -20.29 7.93
C GLN A 7 1.77 -21.51 8.77
N SER A 8 1.14 -21.27 9.92
CA SER A 8 0.62 -22.36 10.73
C SER A 8 -0.55 -23.07 10.02
N ALA A 9 -0.76 -24.34 10.35
CA ALA A 9 -1.83 -25.15 9.77
C ALA A 9 -3.20 -24.47 9.93
N GLY A 10 -3.51 -23.94 11.13
CA GLY A 10 -4.78 -23.25 11.38
C GLY A 10 -4.94 -21.94 10.58
N VAL A 11 -3.85 -21.26 10.19
CA VAL A 11 -3.95 -20.12 9.27
C VAL A 11 -4.29 -20.61 7.86
N VAL A 12 -3.60 -21.64 7.37
CA VAL A 12 -3.87 -22.20 6.03
C VAL A 12 -5.30 -22.73 5.95
N GLU A 13 -5.75 -23.45 6.98
CA GLU A 13 -7.11 -23.96 7.09
C GLU A 13 -8.14 -22.83 7.06
N ARG A 14 -7.95 -21.77 7.86
CA ARG A 14 -8.82 -20.59 7.82
C ARG A 14 -8.89 -19.97 6.43
N LEU A 15 -7.77 -19.83 5.74
CA LEU A 15 -7.72 -19.23 4.40
C LEU A 15 -8.48 -20.04 3.35
N LYS A 16 -8.62 -21.36 3.51
CA LYS A 16 -9.44 -22.20 2.61
C LYS A 16 -10.92 -21.82 2.61
N HIS A 17 -11.40 -21.23 3.71
CA HIS A 17 -12.79 -20.82 3.87
C HIS A 17 -13.05 -19.36 3.51
N ILE A 18 -12.00 -18.56 3.27
CA ILE A 18 -12.13 -17.14 2.94
C ILE A 18 -12.08 -17.00 1.41
N PRO A 19 -13.13 -16.52 0.74
CA PRO A 19 -13.08 -16.23 -0.70
C PRO A 19 -12.14 -15.08 -1.06
N ALA A 20 -11.79 -14.93 -2.34
CA ALA A 20 -11.06 -13.77 -2.83
C ALA A 20 -11.84 -12.46 -2.50
N GLY A 21 -11.12 -11.42 -2.07
CA GLY A 21 -11.71 -10.14 -1.65
C GLY A 21 -12.27 -10.10 -0.22
N GLU A 22 -12.54 -11.26 0.39
CA GLU A 22 -13.07 -11.40 1.74
C GLU A 22 -11.97 -11.45 2.81
N ASN A 23 -12.36 -11.44 4.09
CA ASN A 23 -11.45 -11.41 5.23
C ASN A 23 -11.88 -12.36 6.37
N ALA A 24 -11.23 -12.24 7.54
CA ALA A 24 -11.47 -13.07 8.72
C ALA A 24 -12.92 -13.08 9.26
N TRP A 25 -13.77 -12.17 8.78
CA TRP A 25 -15.16 -12.01 9.22
C TRP A 25 -16.17 -12.63 8.26
N TYR A 26 -15.71 -13.30 7.21
CA TYR A 26 -16.58 -14.01 6.28
C TYR A 26 -17.42 -15.07 7.00
N GLU A 27 -18.72 -15.06 6.76
CA GLU A 27 -19.68 -15.90 7.50
C GLU A 27 -19.48 -17.40 7.24
N GLY A 28 -18.94 -17.78 6.07
CA GLY A 28 -18.66 -19.17 5.72
C GLY A 28 -17.50 -19.82 6.47
N ILE A 29 -16.78 -19.08 7.34
CA ILE A 29 -15.73 -19.66 8.18
C ILE A 29 -16.34 -20.51 9.31
N PRO A 30 -15.92 -21.77 9.51
CA PRO A 30 -16.36 -22.62 10.61
C PRO A 30 -16.13 -21.99 11.99
N GLN A 31 -17.06 -22.21 12.93
CA GLN A 31 -17.05 -21.54 14.25
C GLN A 31 -15.73 -21.72 15.01
N HIS A 32 -15.08 -22.89 14.93
CA HIS A 32 -13.82 -23.17 15.60
C HIS A 32 -12.59 -22.45 14.99
N LEU A 33 -12.72 -21.91 13.77
CA LEU A 33 -11.66 -21.15 13.09
C LEU A 33 -11.86 -19.64 13.18
N ARG A 34 -13.06 -19.18 13.58
CA ARG A 34 -13.38 -17.75 13.71
C ARG A 34 -12.54 -17.11 14.80
N LEU A 35 -12.15 -15.85 14.58
CA LEU A 35 -11.38 -15.10 15.56
C LEU A 35 -12.29 -14.59 16.67
N ASN A 36 -11.87 -14.76 17.92
CA ASN A 36 -12.57 -14.22 19.08
C ASN A 36 -12.05 -12.82 19.41
N VAL A 37 -12.45 -11.83 18.60
CA VAL A 37 -12.08 -10.42 18.81
C VAL A 37 -13.28 -9.66 19.38
N LYS A 38 -13.11 -9.12 20.59
CA LYS A 38 -14.09 -8.23 21.23
C LYS A 38 -13.83 -6.79 20.77
N GLY A 39 -14.87 -6.09 20.30
CA GLY A 39 -14.75 -4.69 19.86
C GLY A 39 -14.44 -4.55 18.37
N ALA A 40 -13.51 -3.65 18.02
CA ALA A 40 -13.26 -3.24 16.65
C ALA A 40 -12.71 -4.38 15.78
N ARG A 41 -13.43 -4.73 14.72
CA ARG A 41 -13.03 -5.73 13.73
C ARG A 41 -12.24 -5.07 12.62
N MET A 42 -10.93 -5.28 12.60
CA MET A 42 -10.07 -4.77 11.54
C MET A 42 -10.32 -5.54 10.23
N SER A 43 -10.63 -4.82 9.15
CA SER A 43 -11.00 -5.39 7.84
C SER A 43 -9.83 -6.07 7.11
N GLN A 44 -8.59 -5.81 7.53
CA GLN A 44 -7.37 -6.32 6.88
C GLN A 44 -6.90 -7.67 7.41
N ILE A 45 -7.51 -8.17 8.49
CA ILE A 45 -7.12 -9.46 9.09
C ILE A 45 -7.56 -10.60 8.15
N TYR A 46 -6.61 -11.43 7.75
CA TYR A 46 -6.78 -12.53 6.78
C TYR A 46 -7.45 -12.12 5.46
N LYS A 47 -7.39 -10.82 5.10
CA LYS A 47 -8.00 -10.32 3.87
C LYS A 47 -7.28 -10.87 2.64
N ARG A 48 -8.02 -11.54 1.76
CA ARG A 48 -7.51 -12.01 0.48
C ARG A 48 -7.66 -10.92 -0.56
N LEU A 49 -6.69 -10.84 -1.48
CA LEU A 49 -6.82 -9.97 -2.64
C LEU A 49 -8.02 -10.39 -3.50
N ASP A 50 -8.57 -9.43 -4.22
CA ASP A 50 -9.56 -9.63 -5.27
C ASP A 50 -8.83 -9.43 -6.62
N PRO A 51 -8.80 -10.42 -7.53
CA PRO A 51 -8.06 -10.29 -8.79
C PRO A 51 -8.67 -9.25 -9.73
N LYS A 52 -9.89 -8.78 -9.47
CA LYS A 52 -10.60 -7.79 -10.29
C LYS A 52 -10.52 -6.36 -9.73
N LYS A 53 -9.82 -6.14 -8.62
CA LYS A 53 -9.70 -4.83 -7.96
C LYS A 53 -8.24 -4.49 -7.67
N PRO A 54 -7.90 -3.19 -7.56
CA PRO A 54 -6.60 -2.80 -7.04
C PRO A 54 -6.32 -3.43 -5.68
N SER A 55 -5.04 -3.72 -5.40
CA SER A 55 -4.63 -4.14 -4.07
C SER A 55 -4.98 -3.06 -3.05
N TYR A 56 -5.36 -3.48 -1.85
CA TYR A 56 -5.36 -2.58 -0.71
C TYR A 56 -3.91 -2.29 -0.25
N THR A 57 -3.76 -1.35 0.68
CA THR A 57 -2.46 -0.88 1.16
C THR A 57 -1.56 -2.03 1.62
N ILE A 58 -0.36 -2.09 1.03
CA ILE A 58 0.70 -2.99 1.48
C ILE A 58 1.34 -2.39 2.73
N THR A 59 1.24 -3.07 3.87
CA THR A 59 1.78 -2.59 5.14
C THR A 59 3.21 -3.07 5.38
N GLY A 60 4.02 -2.23 6.02
CA GLY A 60 5.40 -2.59 6.43
C GLY A 60 5.48 -3.51 7.64
N SER A 61 4.38 -3.69 8.38
CA SER A 61 4.29 -4.65 9.49
C SER A 61 3.66 -5.98 9.04
N GLY A 62 3.97 -7.04 9.78
CA GLY A 62 3.29 -8.33 9.66
C GLY A 62 2.99 -8.87 11.06
N GLY A 63 1.77 -9.34 11.27
CA GLY A 63 1.33 -9.87 12.56
C GLY A 63 -0.20 -9.87 12.66
N GLY A 64 -0.78 -10.65 13.56
CA GLY A 64 -2.24 -10.67 13.77
C GLY A 64 -3.07 -11.01 12.52
N GLY A 65 -2.45 -11.64 11.52
CA GLY A 65 -3.11 -11.99 10.27
C GLY A 65 -3.12 -10.89 9.19
N THR A 66 -2.34 -9.82 9.27
CA THR A 66 -2.30 -8.74 8.24
C THR A 66 -1.24 -8.95 7.15
N HIS A 67 -1.02 -10.19 6.74
CA HIS A 67 0.08 -10.49 5.82
C HIS A 67 -0.25 -10.23 4.35
N VAL A 68 -1.40 -9.74 3.93
CA VAL A 68 -1.79 -9.69 2.50
C VAL A 68 -1.78 -11.08 1.85
N TYR A 69 -2.95 -11.61 1.54
CA TYR A 69 -3.07 -13.01 1.10
C TYR A 69 -3.39 -13.11 -0.38
N HIS A 70 -2.83 -14.13 -1.00
CA HIS A 70 -3.04 -14.43 -2.40
C HIS A 70 -4.53 -14.72 -2.67
N TRP A 71 -5.02 -14.28 -3.82
CA TRP A 71 -6.43 -14.38 -4.18
C TRP A 71 -6.85 -15.83 -4.48
N SER A 72 -6.02 -16.61 -5.19
CA SER A 72 -6.27 -18.03 -5.46
C SER A 72 -5.67 -18.97 -4.42
N GLU A 73 -4.39 -18.80 -4.11
CA GLU A 73 -3.64 -19.66 -3.17
C GLU A 73 -3.88 -19.30 -1.70
N HIS A 74 -3.85 -20.31 -0.82
CA HIS A 74 -4.12 -20.17 0.62
C HIS A 74 -2.86 -19.74 1.39
N ARG A 75 -2.17 -18.70 0.92
CA ARG A 75 -0.92 -18.22 1.50
C ARG A 75 -0.79 -16.71 1.50
N ALA A 76 0.11 -16.19 2.34
CA ALA A 76 0.54 -14.81 2.28
C ALA A 76 1.33 -14.55 0.99
N LEU A 77 1.32 -13.29 0.54
CA LEU A 77 2.21 -12.84 -0.52
C LEU A 77 3.68 -12.93 -0.08
N THR A 78 4.52 -13.36 -1.00
CA THR A 78 5.98 -13.20 -0.96
C THR A 78 6.35 -11.71 -0.99
N ASN A 79 7.58 -11.40 -0.59
CA ASN A 79 8.06 -10.02 -0.66
C ASN A 79 8.13 -9.52 -2.10
N ARG A 80 8.47 -10.37 -3.08
CA ARG A 80 8.49 -9.98 -4.51
C ARG A 80 7.12 -9.63 -5.04
N GLU A 81 6.07 -10.38 -4.68
CA GLU A 81 4.69 -10.04 -5.08
C GLU A 81 4.25 -8.70 -4.48
N ARG A 82 4.60 -8.41 -3.21
CA ARG A 82 4.35 -7.09 -2.60
C ARG A 82 5.09 -5.97 -3.29
N ALA A 83 6.35 -6.21 -3.66
CA ALA A 83 7.19 -5.23 -4.34
C ALA A 83 6.60 -4.87 -5.70
N ARG A 84 6.12 -5.86 -6.47
CA ARG A 84 5.38 -5.62 -7.72
C ARG A 84 4.13 -4.77 -7.53
N LEU A 85 3.34 -5.05 -6.48
CA LEU A 85 2.17 -4.22 -6.15
C LEU A 85 2.55 -2.79 -5.76
N GLN A 86 3.75 -2.59 -5.21
CA GLN A 86 4.35 -1.29 -4.95
C GLN A 86 5.13 -0.73 -6.15
N SER A 87 4.96 -1.28 -7.36
CA SER A 87 5.61 -0.83 -8.61
C SER A 87 7.14 -0.89 -8.62
N PHE A 88 7.76 -1.68 -7.74
CA PHE A 88 9.19 -1.93 -7.81
C PHE A 88 9.55 -2.78 -9.03
N PRO A 89 10.66 -2.47 -9.72
CA PRO A 89 11.25 -3.35 -10.71
C PRO A 89 11.54 -4.76 -10.16
N ASP A 90 11.44 -5.78 -11.01
CA ASP A 90 11.65 -7.18 -10.59
C ASP A 90 13.10 -7.50 -10.23
N ASP A 91 14.04 -6.76 -10.81
CA ASP A 91 15.48 -6.80 -10.55
C ASP A 91 15.89 -5.97 -9.33
N PHE A 92 15.00 -5.15 -8.74
CA PHE A 92 15.30 -4.45 -7.51
C PHE A 92 15.54 -5.43 -6.35
N VAL A 93 16.68 -5.31 -5.68
CA VAL A 93 17.10 -6.19 -4.59
C VAL A 93 16.82 -5.52 -3.24
N PHE A 94 16.05 -6.20 -2.39
CA PHE A 94 15.86 -5.79 -0.99
C PHE A 94 16.83 -6.55 -0.10
N GLU A 95 17.61 -5.81 0.69
CA GLU A 95 18.64 -6.38 1.56
C GLU A 95 18.15 -6.62 3.01
N GLY A 96 18.82 -7.55 3.69
CA GLY A 96 18.53 -7.94 5.06
C GLY A 96 17.53 -9.10 5.18
N SER A 97 16.94 -9.24 6.37
CA SER A 97 15.99 -10.31 6.65
C SER A 97 14.68 -10.19 5.86
N LYS A 98 13.91 -11.27 5.81
CA LYS A 98 12.58 -11.29 5.19
C LYS A 98 11.65 -10.21 5.77
N GLU A 99 11.73 -10.01 7.08
CA GLU A 99 10.98 -9.01 7.83
C GLU A 99 11.47 -7.59 7.48
N SER A 100 12.79 -7.40 7.34
CA SER A 100 13.38 -6.13 6.91
C SER A 100 12.91 -5.74 5.51
N ALA A 101 13.01 -6.67 4.55
CA ALA A 101 12.54 -6.45 3.18
C ALA A 101 11.04 -6.10 3.14
N ARG A 102 10.21 -6.81 3.93
CA ARG A 102 8.78 -6.50 4.07
C ARG A 102 8.54 -5.08 4.56
N LYS A 103 9.31 -4.65 5.57
CA LYS A 103 9.23 -3.29 6.13
C LYS A 103 9.62 -2.25 5.08
N GLN A 104 10.72 -2.46 4.36
CA GLN A 104 11.17 -1.58 3.28
C GLN A 104 10.08 -1.43 2.22
N ILE A 105 9.51 -2.54 1.73
CA ILE A 105 8.46 -2.53 0.70
C ILE A 105 7.20 -1.80 1.18
N GLY A 106 6.73 -2.10 2.39
CA GLY A 106 5.46 -1.56 2.89
C GLY A 106 5.53 -0.13 3.40
N MET A 107 6.74 0.41 3.63
CA MET A 107 6.94 1.82 4.01
C MET A 107 7.43 2.69 2.85
N ALA A 108 7.78 2.09 1.71
CA ALA A 108 8.25 2.82 0.55
C ALA A 108 7.13 3.62 -0.14
N VAL A 109 7.53 4.69 -0.81
CA VAL A 109 6.73 5.32 -1.86
C VAL A 109 6.87 4.48 -3.13
N PRO A 110 5.77 4.12 -3.82
CA PRO A 110 5.85 3.36 -5.08
C PRO A 110 6.71 4.09 -6.12
N PRO A 111 7.72 3.44 -6.75
CA PRO A 111 8.61 4.10 -7.72
C PRO A 111 7.89 4.80 -8.88
N VAL A 112 6.86 4.18 -9.45
CA VAL A 112 6.10 4.81 -10.56
C VAL A 112 5.34 6.05 -10.08
N GLY A 113 4.79 6.01 -8.86
CA GLY A 113 4.13 7.17 -8.25
C GLY A 113 5.12 8.31 -7.96
N ALA A 114 6.29 7.98 -7.42
CA ALA A 114 7.37 8.95 -7.19
C ALA A 114 7.87 9.58 -8.50
N GLN A 115 8.01 8.77 -9.55
CA GLN A 115 8.44 9.23 -10.87
C GLN A 115 7.49 10.29 -11.44
N ALA A 116 6.17 10.10 -11.34
CA ALA A 116 5.19 11.07 -11.83
C ALA A 116 5.35 12.43 -11.11
N VAL A 117 5.43 12.41 -9.78
CA VAL A 117 5.58 13.62 -8.95
C VAL A 117 6.90 14.34 -9.27
N ILE A 118 8.03 13.62 -9.25
CA ILE A 118 9.35 14.22 -9.49
C ILE A 118 9.46 14.77 -10.92
N SER A 119 8.92 14.04 -11.91
CA SER A 119 8.94 14.49 -13.30
C SER A 119 8.18 15.80 -13.46
N ALA A 120 7.05 15.97 -12.79
CA ALA A 120 6.31 17.21 -12.82
C ALA A 120 7.10 18.37 -12.19
N VAL A 121 7.68 18.15 -11.01
CA VAL A 121 8.53 19.15 -10.33
C VAL A 121 9.69 19.60 -11.24
N LEU A 122 10.37 18.65 -11.89
CA LEU A 122 11.46 18.96 -12.81
C LEU A 122 10.99 19.74 -14.04
N LYS A 123 9.84 19.37 -14.62
CA LYS A 123 9.25 20.12 -15.74
C LYS A 123 8.87 21.55 -15.33
N THR A 124 8.37 21.75 -14.12
CA THR A 124 8.12 23.09 -13.56
C THR A 124 9.40 23.92 -13.55
N PHE A 125 10.49 23.38 -13.00
CA PHE A 125 11.78 24.11 -12.96
C PHE A 125 12.37 24.34 -14.35
N ALA A 126 12.10 23.46 -15.31
CA ALA A 126 12.56 23.60 -16.69
C ALA A 126 11.65 24.48 -17.57
N GLY A 127 10.51 24.97 -17.06
CA GLY A 127 9.52 25.70 -17.86
C GLY A 127 8.84 24.85 -18.94
N ILE A 128 8.89 23.51 -18.81
CA ILE A 128 8.29 22.58 -19.76
C ILE A 128 6.81 22.38 -19.36
N PRO A 129 5.85 22.55 -20.30
CA PRO A 129 4.45 22.31 -19.98
C PRO A 129 4.18 20.83 -19.67
N TYR A 130 3.28 20.58 -18.73
CA TYR A 130 2.79 19.25 -18.37
C TYR A 130 1.31 19.32 -18.01
N GLU A 131 0.64 18.18 -18.02
CA GLU A 131 -0.76 18.09 -17.62
C GLU A 131 -0.90 18.28 -16.11
N PHE A 132 -1.81 19.16 -15.71
CA PHE A 132 -2.08 19.44 -14.30
C PHE A 132 -3.54 19.79 -14.09
N VAL A 133 -3.98 19.65 -12.84
CA VAL A 133 -5.22 20.24 -12.34
C VAL A 133 -4.89 21.40 -11.41
N GLU A 134 -5.77 22.41 -11.41
CA GLU A 134 -5.67 23.51 -10.47
C GLU A 134 -5.87 22.99 -9.04
N SER A 135 -5.01 23.45 -8.13
CA SER A 135 -5.16 23.16 -6.71
C SER A 135 -6.48 23.74 -6.19
N LYS A 136 -7.20 22.96 -5.39
CA LYS A 136 -8.37 23.46 -4.66
C LYS A 136 -7.99 24.35 -3.47
N MET A 137 -6.70 24.41 -3.11
CA MET A 137 -6.20 25.26 -2.05
C MET A 137 -6.23 26.71 -2.53
N THR A 138 -7.13 27.52 -1.99
CA THR A 138 -7.08 28.97 -2.22
C THR A 138 -5.93 29.57 -1.42
N SER A 139 -5.27 30.58 -1.97
CA SER A 139 -4.10 31.26 -1.41
C SER A 139 -4.32 31.85 0.00
N GLY A 140 -5.56 31.92 0.49
CA GLY A 140 -5.89 32.41 1.83
C GLY A 140 -5.73 31.39 2.97
N GLU A 141 -5.76 30.08 2.70
CA GLU A 141 -5.74 29.05 3.77
C GLU A 141 -4.31 28.65 4.18
N ALA A 142 -3.31 28.89 3.32
CA ALA A 142 -1.91 28.59 3.61
C ALA A 142 -1.36 29.43 4.78
N ASN A 143 -1.83 30.67 4.94
CA ASN A 143 -1.40 31.58 6.01
C ASN A 143 -2.07 31.30 7.37
N ALA A 144 -3.15 30.51 7.42
CA ALA A 144 -3.88 30.26 8.67
C ALA A 144 -3.21 29.21 9.58
N GLN A 145 -2.24 28.44 9.07
CA GLN A 145 -1.56 27.38 9.84
C GLN A 145 -0.13 27.73 10.28
N GLY A 146 0.32 28.98 10.12
CA GLY A 146 1.61 29.44 10.65
C GLY A 146 2.85 28.79 10.02
N VAL A 147 2.69 28.07 8.91
CA VAL A 147 3.80 27.65 8.05
C VAL A 147 4.19 28.85 7.21
N ALA A 148 5.34 29.46 7.50
CA ALA A 148 5.96 30.42 6.60
C ALA A 148 6.06 29.76 5.21
N SER A 149 5.44 30.40 4.22
CA SER A 149 5.46 29.96 2.84
C SER A 149 6.94 29.91 2.42
N LEU A 150 7.45 28.70 2.15
CA LEU A 150 8.76 28.46 1.52
C LEU A 150 8.86 29.08 0.10
N PHE A 151 7.81 29.80 -0.33
CA PHE A 151 7.60 30.31 -1.68
C PHE A 151 7.31 31.82 -1.70
N ASP A 152 7.58 32.55 -0.62
CA ASP A 152 7.40 34.01 -0.61
C ASP A 152 8.25 34.66 -1.71
N GLY A 153 7.57 35.24 -2.70
CA GLY A 153 8.18 35.86 -3.88
C GLY A 153 8.10 35.03 -5.18
N VAL A 154 7.53 33.83 -5.15
CA VAL A 154 7.22 33.05 -6.36
C VAL A 154 5.71 33.09 -6.60
N GLU A 155 5.26 33.53 -7.77
CA GLU A 155 3.87 33.38 -8.21
C GLU A 155 3.60 31.87 -8.47
N VAL A 156 3.42 31.10 -7.40
CA VAL A 156 3.10 29.67 -7.50
C VAL A 156 1.60 29.54 -7.66
N GLY A 157 1.12 29.60 -8.89
CA GLY A 157 -0.11 28.88 -9.23
C GLY A 157 0.17 27.40 -8.95
N ALA A 158 -0.29 26.88 -7.81
CA ALA A 158 -0.03 25.51 -7.41
C ALA A 158 -0.72 24.55 -8.40
N ARG A 159 0.08 23.90 -9.24
CA ARG A 159 -0.36 22.95 -10.26
C ARG A 159 -0.10 21.53 -9.77
N VAL A 160 -1.16 20.74 -9.63
CA VAL A 160 -1.05 19.32 -9.26
C VAL A 160 -0.95 18.51 -10.53
N ALA A 161 0.18 17.82 -10.74
CA ALA A 161 0.36 16.98 -11.92
C ALA A 161 -0.57 15.78 -11.92
N LEU A 162 -1.08 15.46 -13.11
CA LEU A 162 -1.89 14.26 -13.38
C LEU A 162 -1.03 13.05 -13.73
#